data_AF-A0AAP0KSL7-F1
#
_entry.id   AF-A0AAP0KSL7-F1
#
_cell.length_a   1.000
_cell.length_b   1.000
_cell.length_c   1.000
_cell.angle_alpha   90.00
_cell.angle_beta   90.00
_cell.angle_gamma   90.00
#
_symmetry.space_group_name_H-M   'P 1'
#
loop_
_entity.id
_entity.type
_entity.pdbx_description
1 polymer ?
#
loop_
_entity_poly.entity_id
_entity_poly.type
_entity_poly.pdbx_seq_one_letter_code
_entity_poly.pdbx_strand_id
1 'polypeptide(L)'
;MAWLDFKGDAKAMKNTQKDLDYIMQTWLDEHRAKADQMRGDAINNTRDFLDVLVMMEKTGQFSSAIKDIDTTIKALALTQLVAGVDSMANTMVWVLALLLNNPEMLAKAQIELDSNVGKDRLVEESDIPNLKYLQALLKETPA
;
A
#
# COMPACT_ATOMS: atom_id res chain seq x y z
N MET A 1 -15.37 -29.00 -16.97
CA MET A 1 -14.89 -27.84 -16.18
C MET A 1 -16.02 -27.05 -15.51
N ALA A 2 -17.23 -26.93 -16.09
CA ALA A 2 -18.33 -26.16 -15.52
C ALA A 2 -18.89 -26.69 -14.17
N TRP A 3 -18.69 -27.97 -13.83
CA TRP A 3 -19.21 -28.57 -12.60
C TRP A 3 -18.40 -28.23 -11.32
N LEU A 4 -17.19 -27.69 -11.47
CA LEU A 4 -16.31 -27.29 -10.36
C LEU A 4 -16.60 -25.88 -9.82
N ASP A 5 -17.32 -25.04 -10.58
CA ASP A 5 -17.68 -23.67 -10.19
C ASP A 5 -19.08 -23.60 -9.55
N PHE A 6 -19.47 -24.66 -8.81
CA PHE A 6 -20.80 -24.78 -8.22
C PHE A 6 -21.16 -23.64 -7.26
N LYS A 7 -20.16 -22.97 -6.66
CA LYS A 7 -20.31 -21.79 -5.80
C LYS A 7 -20.14 -20.44 -6.51
N GLY A 8 -19.68 -20.43 -7.77
CA GLY A 8 -19.41 -19.21 -8.52
C GLY A 8 -18.09 -18.52 -8.17
N ASP A 9 -17.22 -19.14 -7.36
CA ASP A 9 -15.94 -18.59 -6.91
C ASP A 9 -15.02 -18.27 -8.10
N ALA A 10 -15.01 -19.11 -9.15
CA ALA A 10 -14.18 -18.88 -10.33
C ALA A 10 -14.74 -17.72 -11.18
N LYS A 11 -16.06 -17.55 -11.23
CA LYS A 11 -16.70 -16.41 -11.88
C LYS A 11 -16.42 -15.11 -11.12
N ALA A 12 -16.52 -15.14 -9.78
CA ALA A 12 -16.20 -13.99 -8.93
C ALA A 12 -14.74 -13.55 -9.10
N MET A 13 -13.79 -14.50 -9.02
CA MET A 13 -12.36 -14.22 -9.17
C MET A 13 -12.03 -13.60 -10.54
N LYS A 14 -12.68 -14.08 -11.62
CA LYS A 14 -12.53 -13.48 -12.95
C LYS A 14 -13.06 -12.05 -13.04
N ASN A 15 -14.16 -11.75 -12.35
CA ASN A 15 -14.70 -10.39 -12.31
C ASN A 15 -13.75 -9.48 -11.54
N THR A 16 -13.29 -9.90 -10.36
CA THR A 16 -12.29 -9.15 -9.58
C THR A 16 -11.00 -8.91 -10.37
N GLN A 17 -10.52 -9.89 -11.12
CA GLN A 17 -9.36 -9.71 -11.99
C GLN A 17 -9.59 -8.61 -13.04
N LYS A 18 -10.78 -8.57 -13.66
CA LYS A 18 -11.11 -7.52 -14.64
C LYS A 18 -11.16 -6.13 -14.01
N ASP A 19 -11.75 -6.03 -12.81
CA ASP A 19 -11.86 -4.77 -12.10
C ASP A 19 -10.47 -4.25 -11.69
N LEU A 20 -9.62 -5.13 -11.16
CA LEU A 20 -8.23 -4.80 -10.82
C LEU A 20 -7.40 -4.42 -12.05
N ASP A 21 -7.54 -5.15 -13.15
CA ASP A 21 -6.84 -4.83 -14.40
C ASP A 21 -7.27 -3.46 -14.95
N TYR A 22 -8.56 -3.14 -14.90
CA TYR A 22 -9.09 -1.84 -15.30
C TYR A 22 -8.54 -0.70 -14.43
N ILE A 23 -8.51 -0.88 -13.10
CA ILE A 23 -7.95 0.12 -12.17
C ILE A 23 -6.46 0.33 -12.46
N MET A 24 -5.70 -0.76 -12.58
CA MET A 24 -4.27 -0.71 -12.83
C MET A 24 -3.93 -0.08 -14.19
N GLN A 25 -4.73 -0.36 -15.22
CA GLN A 25 -4.58 0.28 -16.52
C GLN A 25 -4.82 1.78 -16.43
N THR A 26 -5.92 2.19 -15.78
CA THR A 26 -6.26 3.60 -15.61
C THR A 26 -5.15 4.36 -14.90
N TRP A 27 -4.63 3.81 -13.80
CA TRP A 27 -3.49 4.39 -13.09
C TRP A 27 -2.22 4.44 -13.94
N LEU A 28 -1.90 3.38 -14.68
CA LEU A 28 -0.72 3.37 -15.53
C LEU A 28 -0.79 4.44 -16.62
N ASP A 29 -1.95 4.59 -17.25
CA ASP A 29 -2.18 5.58 -18.30
C ASP A 29 -2.08 7.01 -17.75
N GLU A 30 -2.59 7.27 -16.54
CA GLU A 30 -2.42 8.54 -15.84
C GLU A 30 -0.94 8.89 -15.60
N HIS A 31 -0.13 7.93 -15.15
CA HIS A 31 1.31 8.15 -14.90
C HIS A 31 2.09 8.33 -16.21
N ARG A 32 1.75 7.60 -17.28
CA ARG A 32 2.33 7.81 -18.62
C ARG A 32 2.02 9.21 -19.15
N ALA A 33 0.77 9.66 -19.02
CA ALA A 33 0.33 10.99 -19.43
C ALA A 33 1.06 12.10 -18.63
N LYS A 34 1.18 11.95 -17.30
CA LYS A 34 2.00 12.86 -16.48
C LYS A 34 3.45 12.92 -16.97
N ALA A 35 4.05 11.76 -17.23
CA ALA A 35 5.43 11.68 -17.70
C ALA A 35 5.65 12.30 -19.09
N ASP A 36 4.65 12.30 -19.97
CA ASP A 36 4.73 12.95 -21.29
C ASP A 36 4.59 14.48 -21.19
N GLN A 37 3.79 14.98 -20.24
CA GLN A 37 3.63 16.41 -20.00
C GLN A 37 4.86 17.06 -19.36
N MET A 38 5.65 16.30 -18.58
CA MET A 38 6.81 16.80 -17.81
C MET A 38 8.14 16.77 -18.56
N ARG A 39 8.16 16.92 -19.89
CA ARG A 39 9.41 17.11 -20.67
C ARG A 39 10.07 18.47 -20.33
N GLY A 40 10.66 18.62 -19.14
CA GLY A 40 11.46 19.79 -18.79
C GLY A 40 11.71 20.06 -17.31
N ASP A 41 10.73 19.84 -16.42
CA ASP A 41 10.84 20.23 -15.00
C ASP A 41 10.91 19.01 -14.08
N ALA A 42 12.13 18.52 -13.87
CA ALA A 42 12.38 17.29 -13.11
C ALA A 42 12.46 17.49 -11.58
N ILE A 43 12.23 18.69 -11.03
CA ILE A 43 12.78 19.02 -9.70
C ILE A 43 11.74 19.05 -8.57
N ASN A 44 10.42 19.13 -8.83
CA ASN A 44 9.48 19.46 -7.76
C ASN A 44 8.19 18.63 -7.64
N ASN A 45 8.09 17.48 -8.31
CA ASN A 45 6.93 16.60 -8.12
C ASN A 45 7.36 15.30 -7.42
N THR A 46 6.66 14.96 -6.34
CA THR A 46 6.86 13.72 -5.57
C THR A 46 6.67 12.54 -6.51
N ARG A 47 7.76 11.84 -6.86
CA ARG A 47 7.71 10.65 -7.71
C ARG A 47 7.25 9.46 -6.91
N ASP A 48 6.28 8.72 -7.43
CA ASP A 48 5.86 7.46 -6.84
C ASP A 48 6.48 6.24 -7.54
N PHE A 49 6.12 5.05 -7.06
CA PHE A 49 6.63 3.79 -7.59
C PHE A 49 6.27 3.56 -9.07
N LEU A 50 5.07 3.97 -9.51
CA LEU A 50 4.64 3.83 -10.90
C LEU A 50 5.40 4.80 -11.80
N ASP A 51 5.69 6.02 -11.34
CA ASP A 51 6.53 6.97 -12.08
C ASP A 51 7.90 6.37 -12.40
N VAL A 52 8.51 5.65 -11.45
CA VAL A 52 9.80 4.97 -11.65
C VAL A 52 9.68 3.86 -12.69
N LEU A 53 8.65 3.02 -12.61
CA LEU A 53 8.43 1.93 -13.57
C LEU A 53 8.17 2.46 -14.99
N VAL A 54 7.39 3.52 -15.14
CA VAL A 54 7.16 4.20 -16.42
C VAL A 54 8.45 4.83 -16.96
N MET A 55 9.30 5.39 -16.10
CA MET A 55 10.62 5.90 -16.50
C MET A 55 11.53 4.76 -16.99
N MET A 56 11.52 3.61 -16.33
CA MET A 56 12.28 2.41 -16.76
C MET A 56 11.79 1.88 -18.11
N GLU A 57 10.48 1.95 -18.37
CA GLU A 57 9.89 1.64 -19.69
C GLU A 57 10.44 2.58 -20.76
N LYS A 58 10.33 3.89 -20.54
CA LYS A 58 10.77 4.90 -21.52
C LYS A 58 12.28 4.90 -21.78
N THR A 59 13.08 4.50 -20.80
CA THR A 59 14.55 4.43 -20.90
C THR A 59 15.05 3.07 -21.37
N GLY A 60 14.16 2.10 -21.63
CA GLY A 60 14.52 0.77 -22.13
C GLY A 60 15.28 -0.09 -21.12
N GLN A 61 15.05 0.11 -19.81
CA GLN A 61 15.72 -0.62 -18.74
C GLN A 61 15.08 -1.97 -18.42
N PHE A 62 13.90 -2.27 -18.97
CA PHE A 62 13.32 -3.61 -18.86
C PHE A 62 14.12 -4.62 -19.69
N SER A 63 14.30 -5.83 -19.14
CA SER A 63 14.97 -6.92 -19.83
C SER A 63 14.29 -7.24 -21.16
N SER A 64 15.08 -7.53 -22.19
CA SER A 64 14.57 -7.97 -23.51
C SER A 64 13.78 -9.29 -23.46
N ALA A 65 13.86 -10.03 -22.35
CA ALA A 65 13.05 -11.21 -22.10
C ALA A 65 11.58 -10.89 -21.76
N ILE A 66 11.28 -9.65 -21.33
CA ILE A 66 9.92 -9.22 -21.00
C ILE A 66 9.19 -8.87 -22.29
N LYS A 67 8.18 -9.69 -22.62
CA LYS A 67 7.36 -9.52 -23.83
C LYS A 67 6.25 -8.49 -23.67
N ASP A 68 5.72 -8.38 -22.47
CA ASP A 68 4.60 -7.51 -22.13
C ASP A 68 4.97 -6.65 -20.92
N ILE A 69 5.48 -5.45 -21.22
CA ILE A 69 5.91 -4.48 -20.23
C ILE A 69 4.69 -3.96 -19.43
N ASP A 70 3.55 -3.79 -20.10
CA ASP A 70 2.33 -3.26 -19.49
C ASP A 70 1.79 -4.22 -18.42
N THR A 71 1.61 -5.49 -18.77
CA THR A 71 1.23 -6.53 -17.82
C THR A 71 2.25 -6.66 -16.69
N THR A 72 3.54 -6.50 -16.98
CA THR A 72 4.60 -6.57 -15.95
C THR A 72 4.49 -5.42 -14.96
N ILE A 73 4.34 -4.17 -15.43
CA ILE A 73 4.21 -2.99 -14.57
C ILE A 73 2.96 -3.11 -13.70
N LYS A 74 1.81 -3.45 -14.29
CA LYS A 74 0.55 -3.64 -13.55
C LYS A 74 0.67 -4.74 -12.50
N ALA A 75 1.28 -5.88 -12.86
CA ALA A 75 1.49 -6.98 -11.94
C ALA A 75 2.42 -6.62 -10.77
N LEU A 76 3.51 -5.89 -11.02
CA LEU A 76 4.43 -5.43 -9.98
C LEU A 76 3.73 -4.47 -9.02
N ALA A 77 3.02 -3.48 -9.55
CA ALA A 77 2.26 -2.52 -8.74
C ALA A 77 1.21 -3.20 -7.87
N LEU A 78 0.40 -4.10 -8.46
CA LEU A 78 -0.61 -4.86 -7.72
C LEU A 78 0.02 -5.74 -6.63
N THR A 79 1.12 -6.43 -6.96
CA THR A 79 1.81 -7.31 -6.00
C THR A 79 2.32 -6.53 -4.79
N GLN A 80 2.89 -5.34 -5.01
CA GLN A 80 3.35 -4.48 -3.91
C GLN A 80 2.20 -4.01 -3.02
N LEU A 81 1.07 -3.59 -3.60
CA LEU A 81 -0.10 -3.16 -2.84
C LEU A 81 -0.68 -4.30 -1.99
N VAL A 82 -0.89 -5.47 -2.59
CA VAL A 82 -1.48 -6.63 -1.87
C VAL A 82 -0.56 -7.08 -0.74
N ALA A 83 0.75 -7.15 -0.98
CA ALA A 83 1.72 -7.56 0.05
C ALA A 83 1.70 -6.63 1.29
N GLY A 84 1.53 -5.32 1.08
CA GLY A 84 1.47 -4.35 2.17
C GLY A 84 0.15 -4.38 2.93
N VAL A 85 -0.98 -4.45 2.21
CA VAL A 85 -2.30 -4.28 2.82
C VAL A 85 -2.66 -5.42 3.78
N ASP A 86 -2.45 -6.68 3.39
CA ASP A 86 -2.88 -7.82 4.20
C ASP A 86 -2.13 -7.91 5.54
N SER A 87 -0.81 -7.70 5.50
CA SER A 87 0.04 -7.72 6.70
C SER A 87 -0.25 -6.55 7.65
N MET A 88 -0.48 -5.35 7.10
CA MET A 88 -0.84 -4.17 7.89
C MET A 88 -2.23 -4.32 8.53
N ALA A 89 -3.20 -4.85 7.80
CA ALA A 89 -4.56 -5.07 8.31
C ALA A 89 -4.57 -6.04 9.49
N ASN A 90 -3.84 -7.16 9.38
CA ASN A 90 -3.70 -8.11 10.49
C ASN A 90 -3.05 -7.45 11.71
N THR A 91 -1.96 -6.72 11.51
CA THR A 91 -1.26 -6.02 12.60
C THR A 91 -2.21 -5.04 13.30
N MET A 92 -2.99 -4.26 12.55
CA MET A 92 -3.97 -3.32 13.11
C MET A 92 -5.05 -4.04 13.93
N VAL A 93 -5.60 -5.14 13.43
CA VAL A 93 -6.60 -5.93 14.16
C VAL A 93 -6.04 -6.42 15.49
N TRP A 94 -4.82 -6.95 15.51
CA TRP A 94 -4.19 -7.41 16.74
C TRP A 94 -3.87 -6.29 17.72
N VAL A 95 -3.32 -5.18 17.25
CA VAL A 95 -3.04 -4.00 18.11
C VAL A 95 -4.33 -3.49 18.74
N LEU A 96 -5.39 -3.34 17.95
CA LEU A 96 -6.69 -2.89 18.47
C LEU A 96 -7.27 -3.90 19.46
N ALA A 97 -7.18 -5.20 19.18
CA ALA A 97 -7.62 -6.24 20.10
C ALA A 97 -6.85 -6.22 21.44
N LEU A 98 -5.52 -6.06 21.39
CA LEU A 98 -4.66 -5.98 22.58
C LEU A 98 -4.99 -4.76 23.43
N LEU A 99 -5.19 -3.60 22.79
CA LEU A 99 -5.55 -2.35 23.49
C LEU A 99 -6.94 -2.42 24.12
N LEU A 100 -7.95 -2.87 23.37
CA LEU A 100 -9.33 -2.95 23.85
C LEU A 100 -9.50 -3.97 24.98
N ASN A 101 -8.71 -5.05 24.97
CA ASN A 101 -8.78 -6.09 26.00
C ASN A 101 -7.94 -5.75 27.25
N ASN A 102 -7.12 -4.69 27.22
CA ASN A 102 -6.26 -4.29 28.34
C ASN A 102 -6.36 -2.78 28.61
N PRO A 103 -7.34 -2.34 29.44
CA PRO A 103 -7.59 -0.93 29.71
C PRO A 103 -6.36 -0.16 30.23
N GLU A 104 -5.49 -0.82 31.00
CA GLU A 104 -4.25 -0.20 31.48
C GLU A 104 -3.26 0.10 30.35
N MET A 105 -3.15 -0.78 29.35
CA MET A 105 -2.30 -0.56 28.18
C MET A 105 -2.85 0.55 27.31
N LEU A 106 -4.17 0.56 27.10
CA LEU A 106 -4.85 1.63 26.38
C LEU A 106 -4.64 3.00 27.06
N ALA A 107 -4.77 3.08 28.38
CA ALA A 107 -4.52 4.31 29.12
C ALA A 107 -3.07 4.80 28.95
N LYS A 108 -2.08 3.90 28.98
CA LYS A 108 -0.66 4.25 28.76
C LYS A 108 -0.42 4.79 27.34
N ALA A 109 -1.02 4.15 26.32
CA ALA A 109 -0.93 4.61 24.94
C ALA A 109 -1.56 6.00 24.76
N GLN A 110 -2.71 6.25 25.38
CA GLN A 110 -3.36 7.57 25.36
C GLN A 110 -2.53 8.64 26.07
N ILE A 111 -1.95 8.33 27.22
CA ILE A 111 -1.06 9.27 27.94
C ILE A 111 0.15 9.63 27.09
N GLU A 112 0.75 8.64 26.40
CA GLU A 112 1.89 8.89 25.51
C GLU A 112 1.51 9.82 24.34
N LEU A 113 0.35 9.59 23.71
CA LEU A 113 -0.15 10.46 22.63
C LEU A 113 -0.47 11.87 23.14
N ASP A 114 -1.20 11.98 24.25
CA ASP A 114 -1.55 13.26 24.87
C ASP A 114 -0.31 14.07 25.25
N SER A 115 0.77 13.40 25.66
CA SER A 115 2.00 14.03 26.13
C SER A 115 2.94 14.45 24.99
N ASN A 116 3.02 13.66 23.91
CA ASN A 116 3.95 13.94 22.81
C ASN A 116 3.30 14.69 21.63
N VAL A 117 2.00 14.50 21.40
CA VAL A 117 1.28 15.06 20.24
C VAL A 117 0.27 16.12 20.70
N GLY A 118 -0.41 15.87 21.82
CA GLY A 118 -1.51 16.71 22.30
C GLY A 118 -2.87 16.33 21.69
N LYS A 119 -3.90 17.14 21.98
CA LYS A 119 -5.30 16.88 21.55
C LYS A 119 -5.76 17.75 20.38
N ASP A 120 -4.97 18.74 20.01
CA ASP A 120 -5.37 19.79 19.07
C ASP A 120 -4.97 19.48 17.62
N ARG A 121 -4.24 18.39 17.38
CA ARG A 121 -3.79 17.98 16.03
C ARG A 121 -3.69 16.46 15.90
N LEU A 122 -3.61 16.00 14.65
CA LEU A 122 -3.35 14.60 14.31
C LEU A 122 -1.85 14.27 14.49
N VAL A 123 -1.58 12.97 14.64
CA VAL A 123 -0.22 12.43 14.69
C VAL A 123 0.46 12.62 13.33
N GLU A 124 1.69 13.13 13.34
CA GLU A 124 2.53 13.28 12.17
C GLU A 124 3.73 12.32 12.22
N GLU A 125 4.38 12.09 11.08
CA GLU A 125 5.53 11.19 10.98
C GLU A 125 6.69 11.60 11.91
N SER A 126 6.86 12.91 12.11
CA SER A 126 7.87 13.46 13.03
C SER A 126 7.63 13.10 14.49
N ASP A 127 6.41 12.71 14.87
CA ASP A 127 6.07 12.35 16.25
C ASP A 127 6.44 10.89 16.56
N ILE A 128 6.48 10.03 15.54
CA ILE A 128 6.70 8.58 15.68
C ILE A 128 7.91 8.24 16.56
N PRO A 129 9.10 8.88 16.42
CA PRO A 129 10.26 8.58 17.27
C PRO A 129 10.02 8.77 18.77
N ASN A 130 9.07 9.62 19.15
CA ASN A 130 8.73 9.91 20.55
C ASN A 130 7.64 8.98 21.11
N LEU A 131 6.94 8.23 20.26
CA LEU A 131 5.89 7.28 20.63
C LEU A 131 6.49 5.90 20.97
N LYS A 132 7.36 5.84 21.97
CA LYS A 132 8.15 4.65 22.33
C LYS A 132 7.30 3.48 22.82
N TYR A 133 6.24 3.75 23.56
CA TYR A 133 5.33 2.75 24.08
C TYR A 133 4.50 2.13 22.95
N LEU A 134 3.94 2.95 22.06
CA LEU A 134 3.25 2.45 20.86
C LEU A 134 4.18 1.65 19.93
N GLN A 135 5.44 2.09 19.76
CA GLN A 135 6.44 1.30 19.03
C GLN A 135 6.76 -0.03 19.71
N ALA A 136 6.83 -0.07 21.04
CA ALA A 136 7.05 -1.32 21.78
C ALA A 136 5.85 -2.26 21.61
N LEU A 137 4.62 -1.75 21.68
CA LEU A 137 3.40 -2.53 21.48
C LEU A 137 3.35 -3.19 20.08
N LEU A 138 3.76 -2.45 19.04
CA LEU A 138 3.85 -2.99 17.69
C LEU A 138 4.86 -4.14 17.59
N LYS A 139 5.96 -4.11 18.36
CA LYS A 139 6.98 -5.17 18.37
C LYS A 139 6.52 -6.44 19.09
N GLU A 140 5.62 -6.32 20.06
CA GLU A 140 5.05 -7.45 20.81
C GLU A 140 3.88 -8.12 20.07
N THR A 141 3.37 -7.49 19.00
CA THR A 141 2.27 -8.03 18.20
C THR A 141 2.79 -9.15 17.30
N PRO A 142 2.16 -10.35 17.30
CA PRO A 142 2.56 -11.41 16.37
C PRO A 142 2.34 -10.95 14.92
N ALA A 143 3.38 -11.13 14.10
CA ALA A 143 3.34 -10.87 12.66
C ALA A 143 2.48 -11.90 11.91
#